data_AF-A0A0F9GVV8-F1
#
_entry.id   AF-A0A0F9GVV8-F1
#
_cell.length_a   1.000
_cell.length_b   1.000
_cell.length_c   1.000
_cell.angle_alpha   90.00
_cell.angle_beta   90.00
_cell.angle_gamma   90.00
#
_symmetry.space_group_name_H-M   'P 1'
#
loop_
_entity.id
_entity.type
_entity.pdbx_description
1 polymer ?
#
loop_
_entity_poly.entity_id
_entity_poly.type
_entity_poly.pdbx_seq_one_letter_code
_entity_poly.pdbx_strand_id
1 'polypeptide(L)'
;MIMPGAPVLFNEGTLEKAFKYVCKKRIGYSHNNDIWDLKLTWNREKQQLYEQLNSGTYSFEPVRKITSESGTLEIWSSRDAVVLKALEMMLSERIRSELSAKCCHIKGNRGSKKAVRSVYNHLNDFKYVMKT
;
A
#
# COMPACT_ATOMS: atom_id res chain seq x y z
N MET A 1 2.22 -21.85 17.59
CA MET A 1 1.20 -21.69 18.65
C MET A 1 0.20 -20.65 18.17
N ILE A 2 -0.91 -21.08 17.56
CA ILE A 2 -1.95 -20.19 17.02
C ILE A 2 -2.86 -19.85 18.19
N MET A 3 -3.01 -18.57 18.53
CA MET A 3 -3.95 -18.15 19.56
C MET A 3 -5.39 -18.36 19.05
N PRO A 4 -6.21 -19.21 19.69
CA PRO A 4 -7.61 -19.33 19.32
C PRO A 4 -8.32 -18.03 19.72
N GLY A 5 -8.90 -17.33 18.74
CA GLY A 5 -9.62 -16.07 18.96
C GLY A 5 -8.95 -14.81 18.41
N ALA A 6 -7.96 -14.92 17.51
CA ALA A 6 -7.44 -13.75 16.81
C ALA A 6 -8.60 -13.01 16.10
N PRO A 7 -8.77 -11.70 16.33
CA PRO A 7 -9.86 -10.94 15.73
C PRO A 7 -9.72 -10.97 14.21
N VAL A 8 -10.83 -11.12 13.49
CA VAL A 8 -10.85 -11.00 12.03
C VAL A 8 -10.33 -9.61 11.67
N LEU A 9 -9.15 -9.56 11.05
CA LEU A 9 -8.47 -8.31 10.70
C LEU A 9 -8.92 -7.79 9.34
N PHE A 10 -9.24 -8.71 8.42
CA PHE A 10 -9.66 -8.39 7.06
C PHE A 10 -11.01 -9.01 6.76
N ASN A 11 -11.91 -8.22 6.15
CA ASN A 11 -13.13 -8.71 5.54
C ASN A 11 -12.98 -8.82 4.02
N GLU A 12 -13.82 -9.63 3.38
CA GLU A 12 -13.81 -9.80 1.93
C GLU A 12 -14.05 -8.50 1.16
N GLY A 13 -14.85 -7.57 1.70
CA GLY A 13 -15.11 -6.27 1.09
C GLY A 13 -13.86 -5.39 1.00
N THR A 14 -12.96 -5.46 1.98
CA THR A 14 -11.66 -4.78 1.96
C THR A 14 -10.76 -5.37 0.89
N LEU A 15 -10.71 -6.69 0.76
CA LEU A 15 -9.94 -7.37 -0.30
C LEU A 15 -10.46 -7.02 -1.69
N GLU A 16 -11.78 -6.98 -1.88
CA GLU A 16 -12.42 -6.59 -3.12
C GLU A 16 -12.08 -5.13 -3.50
N LYS A 17 -12.13 -4.21 -2.54
CA LYS A 17 -11.74 -2.80 -2.74
C LYS A 17 -10.26 -2.67 -3.08
N ALA A 18 -9.39 -3.41 -2.40
CA ALA A 18 -7.97 -3.42 -2.66
C ALA A 18 -7.66 -3.96 -4.06
N PHE A 19 -8.28 -5.06 -4.47
CA PHE A 19 -8.16 -5.62 -5.81
C PHE A 19 -8.60 -4.66 -6.91
N LYS A 20 -9.76 -4.01 -6.76
CA LYS A 20 -10.22 -2.98 -7.71
C LYS A 20 -9.24 -1.83 -7.83
N TYR A 21 -8.65 -1.39 -6.71
CA TYR A 21 -7.63 -0.36 -6.71
C TYR A 21 -6.37 -0.79 -7.49
N VAL A 22 -5.87 -1.99 -7.24
CA VAL A 22 -4.68 -2.54 -7.93
C VAL A 22 -4.96 -2.70 -9.42
N CYS A 23 -6.12 -3.25 -9.79
CA CYS A 23 -6.55 -3.37 -11.18
C CYS A 23 -6.55 -2.02 -11.91
N LYS A 24 -7.07 -0.97 -11.27
CA LYS A 24 -7.09 0.37 -11.84
C LYS A 24 -5.67 0.93 -12.02
N LYS A 25 -4.77 0.68 -11.06
CA LYS A 25 -3.38 1.14 -11.12
C LYS A 25 -2.54 0.40 -12.16
N ARG A 26 -2.85 -0.86 -12.44
CA ARG A 26 -2.13 -1.72 -13.39
C ARG A 26 -2.84 -1.86 -14.74
N ILE A 27 -3.79 -1.00 -15.06
CA ILE A 27 -4.56 -1.11 -16.32
C ILE A 27 -3.68 -1.00 -17.58
N GLY A 28 -2.60 -0.22 -17.52
CA GLY A 28 -1.64 -0.05 -18.61
C GLY A 28 -0.47 -1.04 -18.59
N TYR A 29 -0.51 -2.06 -17.72
CA TYR A 29 0.55 -3.07 -17.69
C TYR A 29 0.41 -4.00 -18.89
N SER A 30 1.53 -4.55 -19.37
CA SER A 30 1.56 -5.50 -20.48
C SER A 30 0.61 -6.68 -20.26
N HIS A 31 0.09 -7.25 -21.35
CA HIS A 31 -0.76 -8.45 -21.37
C HIS A 31 -0.11 -9.65 -20.66
N ASN A 32 1.23 -9.70 -20.60
CA ASN A 32 1.97 -10.76 -19.92
C ASN A 32 2.15 -10.51 -18.41
N ASN A 33 1.50 -9.50 -17.84
CA ASN A 33 1.57 -9.24 -16.42
C ASN A 33 0.59 -10.10 -15.64
N ASP A 34 1.01 -10.58 -14.48
CA ASP A 34 0.28 -11.47 -13.57
C ASP A 34 -1.05 -10.87 -13.04
N ILE A 35 -1.30 -9.57 -13.24
CA ILE A 35 -2.59 -8.95 -12.91
C ILE A 35 -3.75 -9.53 -13.72
N TRP A 36 -3.50 -9.98 -14.95
CA TRP A 36 -4.54 -10.51 -15.82
C TRP A 36 -4.97 -11.92 -15.40
N ASP A 37 -4.00 -12.76 -15.02
CA ASP A 37 -4.27 -14.08 -14.43
C ASP A 37 -4.97 -13.95 -13.08
N LEU A 38 -4.54 -13.00 -12.25
CA LEU A 38 -5.20 -12.69 -10.98
C LEU A 38 -6.65 -12.25 -11.19
N LYS A 39 -6.93 -11.46 -12.23
CA LYS A 39 -8.32 -11.05 -12.56
C LYS A 39 -9.21 -12.23 -12.91
N LEU A 40 -8.69 -13.16 -13.71
CA LEU A 40 -9.42 -14.36 -14.11
C LEU A 40 -9.73 -15.27 -12.92
N THR A 41 -8.78 -15.39 -11.98
CA THR A 41 -8.84 -16.31 -10.84
C THR A 41 -9.34 -15.65 -9.54
N TRP A 42 -9.71 -14.36 -9.58
CA TRP A 42 -9.90 -13.52 -8.39
C TRP A 42 -10.83 -14.11 -7.34
N ASN A 43 -11.95 -14.72 -7.73
CA ASN A 43 -12.90 -15.29 -6.76
C ASN A 43 -12.25 -16.36 -5.86
N ARG A 44 -11.41 -17.23 -6.44
CA ARG A 44 -10.68 -18.27 -5.70
C ARG A 44 -9.55 -17.65 -4.89
N GLU A 45 -8.78 -16.74 -5.50
CA GLU A 45 -7.64 -16.08 -4.86
C GLU A 45 -8.08 -15.24 -3.65
N LYS A 46 -9.23 -14.55 -3.74
CA LYS A 46 -9.83 -13.76 -2.66
C LYS A 46 -10.12 -14.63 -1.43
N GLN A 47 -10.70 -15.81 -1.62
CA GLN A 47 -11.01 -16.73 -0.51
C GLN A 47 -9.74 -17.22 0.16
N GLN A 48 -8.74 -17.65 -0.63
CA GLN A 48 -7.44 -18.08 -0.09
C GLN A 48 -6.74 -16.95 0.67
N LEU A 49 -6.75 -15.73 0.12
CA LEU A 49 -6.19 -14.56 0.79
C LEU A 49 -6.90 -14.25 2.10
N TYR A 50 -8.23 -14.32 2.12
CA TYR A 50 -9.02 -14.10 3.33
C TYR A 50 -8.62 -15.06 4.46
N GLU A 51 -8.49 -16.35 4.15
CA GLU A 51 -8.09 -17.37 5.13
C GLU A 51 -6.63 -17.17 5.57
N GLN A 52 -5.71 -16.94 4.64
CA GLN A 52 -4.29 -16.78 4.95
C GLN A 52 -4.00 -15.52 5.77
N LEU A 53 -4.66 -14.41 5.49
CA LEU A 53 -4.45 -13.15 6.20
C LEU A 53 -5.01 -13.22 7.62
N ASN A 54 -6.21 -13.79 7.80
CA ASN A 54 -6.82 -13.89 9.13
C ASN A 54 -6.18 -14.99 9.99
N SER A 55 -5.54 -16.00 9.39
CA SER A 55 -4.74 -17.00 10.11
C SER A 55 -3.28 -16.59 10.32
N GLY A 56 -2.85 -15.46 9.74
CA GLY A 56 -1.45 -14.99 9.82
C GLY A 56 -0.45 -15.88 9.08
N THR A 57 -0.91 -16.66 8.09
CA THR A 57 -0.08 -17.61 7.33
C THR A 57 0.33 -17.08 5.95
N TYR A 58 -0.15 -15.90 5.57
CA TYR A 58 0.26 -15.24 4.33
C TYR A 58 1.75 -14.89 4.36
N SER A 59 2.49 -15.29 3.32
CA SER A 59 3.88 -14.89 3.09
C SER A 59 4.00 -14.14 1.78
N PHE A 60 4.72 -13.02 1.79
CA PHE A 60 5.02 -12.27 0.58
C PHE A 60 6.00 -13.02 -0.33
N GLU A 61 5.83 -12.86 -1.63
CA GLU A 61 6.82 -13.32 -2.61
C GLU A 61 8.00 -12.34 -2.68
N PRO A 62 9.18 -12.79 -3.16
CA PRO A 62 10.28 -11.90 -3.44
C PRO A 62 9.87 -10.80 -4.42
N VAL A 63 10.18 -9.53 -4.08
CA VAL A 63 9.96 -8.41 -4.99
C VAL A 63 10.79 -8.57 -6.26
N ARG A 64 10.17 -8.39 -7.43
CA ARG A 64 10.88 -8.46 -8.72
C ARG A 64 11.62 -7.15 -8.97
N LYS A 65 12.89 -7.24 -9.33
CA LYS A 65 13.73 -6.09 -9.70
C LYS A 65 13.92 -6.08 -11.22
N ILE A 66 13.50 -5.00 -11.87
CA ILE A 66 13.67 -4.79 -13.32
C ILE A 66 14.62 -3.62 -13.50
N THR A 67 15.77 -3.87 -14.12
CA THR A 67 16.78 -2.84 -14.39
C THR A 67 16.77 -2.48 -15.86
N SER A 68 16.72 -1.19 -16.15
CA SER A 68 16.86 -0.61 -17.49
C SER A 68 17.82 0.58 -17.44
N GLU A 69 18.15 1.16 -18.60
CA GLU A 69 18.99 2.37 -18.69
C GLU A 69 18.42 3.56 -17.92
N SER A 70 17.09 3.63 -17.81
CA SER A 70 16.35 4.63 -17.03
C SER A 70 16.36 4.40 -15.51
N GLY A 71 16.96 3.31 -15.05
CA GLY A 71 17.08 2.97 -13.63
C GLY A 71 16.49 1.61 -13.27
N THR A 72 16.29 1.40 -11.98
CA THR A 72 15.75 0.17 -11.43
C THR A 72 14.33 0.38 -10.94
N LEU A 73 13.42 -0.52 -11.31
CA LEU A 73 12.06 -0.59 -10.80
C LEU A 73 11.87 -1.88 -9.97
N GLU A 74 11.26 -1.73 -8.79
CA GLU A 74 10.87 -2.83 -7.93
C GLU A 74 9.36 -3.05 -8.05
N ILE A 75 8.95 -4.27 -8.41
CA ILE A 75 7.57 -4.62 -8.70
C ILE A 75 7.15 -5.83 -7.88
N TRP A 76 6.20 -5.61 -6.97
CA TRP A 76 5.49 -6.67 -6.25
C TRP A 76 4.58 -7.47 -7.18
N SER A 77 4.39 -8.76 -6.89
CA SER A 77 3.32 -9.54 -7.52
C SER A 77 1.97 -8.84 -7.34
N SER A 78 1.02 -9.13 -8.20
CA SER A 78 -0.31 -8.55 -8.16
C SER A 78 -1.05 -9.00 -6.91
N ARG A 79 -0.84 -10.26 -6.50
CA ARG A 79 -1.35 -10.83 -5.25
C ARG A 79 -0.82 -10.05 -4.04
N ASP A 80 0.50 -9.86 -3.96
CA ASP A 80 1.13 -9.08 -2.89
C ASP A 80 0.69 -7.62 -2.88
N ALA A 81 0.56 -7.00 -4.05
CA ALA A 81 0.09 -5.63 -4.16
C ALA A 81 -1.35 -5.45 -3.64
N VAL A 82 -2.21 -6.46 -3.80
CA VAL A 82 -3.55 -6.48 -3.19
C VAL A 82 -3.45 -6.53 -1.68
N VAL A 83 -2.60 -7.42 -1.14
CA VAL A 83 -2.40 -7.54 0.31
C VAL A 83 -1.84 -6.25 0.91
N LEU A 84 -0.79 -5.67 0.31
CA LEU A 84 -0.22 -4.38 0.73
C LEU A 84 -1.27 -3.27 0.72
N LYS A 85 -2.15 -3.26 -0.30
CA LYS A 85 -3.22 -2.26 -0.37
C LYS A 85 -4.29 -2.50 0.70
N ALA A 86 -4.66 -3.75 0.98
CA ALA A 86 -5.60 -4.07 2.05
C ALA A 86 -5.04 -3.69 3.43
N LEU A 87 -3.76 -3.98 3.67
CA LEU A 87 -3.01 -3.55 4.86
C LEU A 87 -3.01 -2.02 5.01
N GLU A 88 -2.69 -1.30 3.93
CA GLU A 88 -2.72 0.17 3.95
C GLU A 88 -4.10 0.72 4.30
N MET A 89 -5.18 0.16 3.74
CA MET A 89 -6.55 0.60 4.05
C MET A 89 -6.88 0.38 5.53
N MET A 90 -6.58 -0.81 6.05
CA MET A 90 -6.85 -1.17 7.44
C MET A 90 -6.01 -0.31 8.42
N LEU A 91 -4.71 -0.18 8.16
CA LEU A 91 -3.83 0.63 9.02
C LEU A 91 -4.22 2.10 8.97
N SER A 92 -4.51 2.63 7.78
CA SER A 92 -4.91 4.03 7.61
C SER A 92 -6.17 4.38 8.38
N GLU A 93 -7.10 3.44 8.56
CA GLU A 93 -8.29 3.68 9.38
C GLU A 93 -7.94 3.81 10.86
N ARG A 94 -6.98 3.00 11.35
CA ARG A 94 -6.61 2.92 12.77
C ARG A 94 -5.64 4.00 13.22
N ILE A 95 -4.69 4.40 12.38
CA ILE A 95 -3.60 5.30 12.81
C ILE A 95 -3.79 6.73 12.32
N ARG A 96 -4.78 7.02 11.45
CA ARG A 96 -4.95 8.36 10.86
C ARG A 96 -5.19 9.46 11.90
N SER A 97 -5.87 9.17 13.00
CA SER A 97 -6.06 10.13 14.11
C SER A 97 -4.73 10.51 14.78
N GLU A 98 -3.78 9.58 14.83
CA GLU A 98 -2.49 9.74 15.51
C GLU A 98 -1.44 10.44 14.63
N LEU A 99 -1.68 10.51 13.33
CA LEU A 99 -0.72 11.07 12.37
C LEU A 99 -0.77 12.61 12.38
N SER A 100 0.41 13.22 12.54
CA SER A 100 0.54 14.68 12.52
C SER A 100 0.05 15.29 11.20
N ALA A 101 -0.67 16.41 11.29
CA ALA A 101 -1.03 17.23 10.13
C ALA A 101 0.18 17.83 9.38
N LYS A 102 1.39 17.72 9.97
CA LYS A 102 2.67 18.08 9.33
C LYS A 102 3.20 16.98 8.40
N CYS A 103 2.71 15.74 8.50
CA CYS A 103 3.03 14.66 7.57
C CYS A 103 2.34 14.91 6.22
N CYS A 104 2.93 15.79 5.40
CA CYS A 104 2.29 16.32 4.20
C CYS A 104 2.14 15.31 3.05
N HIS A 105 2.88 14.18 3.09
CA HIS A 105 2.75 13.10 2.12
C HIS A 105 1.44 12.31 2.25
N ILE A 106 0.77 12.41 3.40
CA ILE A 106 -0.47 11.69 3.70
C ILE A 106 -1.63 12.35 2.96
N LYS A 107 -2.47 11.53 2.31
CA LYS A 107 -3.66 12.01 1.59
C LYS A 107 -4.60 12.77 2.55
N GLY A 108 -4.87 14.03 2.22
CA GLY A 108 -5.64 14.97 3.05
C GLY A 108 -4.77 16.08 3.65
N ASN A 109 -3.46 15.88 3.78
CA ASN A 109 -2.54 16.84 4.42
C ASN A 109 -1.95 17.88 3.46
N ARG A 110 -2.54 18.04 2.26
CA ARG A 110 -2.25 19.07 1.23
C ARG A 110 -0.87 19.01 0.54
N GLY A 111 -0.14 17.90 0.66
CA GLY A 111 0.97 17.55 -0.24
C GLY A 111 2.26 18.36 -0.06
N SER A 112 3.24 18.10 -0.92
CA SER A 112 4.58 18.70 -0.87
C SER A 112 4.57 20.24 -0.92
N LYS A 113 3.65 20.85 -1.68
CA LYS A 113 3.53 22.31 -1.75
C LYS A 113 3.22 22.95 -0.39
N LYS A 114 2.39 22.30 0.45
CA LYS A 114 2.15 22.77 1.83
C LYS A 114 3.42 22.68 2.66
N ALA A 115 4.19 21.60 2.52
CA ALA A 115 5.46 21.45 3.22
C ALA A 115 6.44 22.57 2.85
N VAL A 116 6.65 22.83 1.55
CA VAL A 116 7.55 23.89 1.08
C VAL A 116 7.11 25.26 1.60
N ARG A 117 5.81 25.59 1.49
CA ARG A 117 5.28 26.87 1.98
C ARG A 117 5.40 27.00 3.49
N SER A 118 5.17 25.92 4.23
CA SER A 118 5.36 25.90 5.68
C SER A 118 6.81 26.15 6.06
N VAL A 119 7.77 25.53 5.37
CA VAL A 119 9.20 25.78 5.62
C VAL A 119 9.55 27.23 5.29
N TYR A 120 9.15 27.71 4.12
CA TYR A 120 9.40 29.08 3.67
C TYR A 120 8.93 30.13 4.68
N ASN A 121 7.72 29.96 5.22
CA ASN A 121 7.14 30.91 6.17
C ASN A 121 7.88 30.96 7.52
N HIS A 122 8.67 29.94 7.87
CA HIS A 122 9.41 29.87 9.13
C HIS A 122 10.92 30.04 8.93
N LEU A 123 11.40 30.40 7.73
CA LEU A 123 12.83 30.53 7.45
C LEU A 123 13.53 31.54 8.36
N ASN A 124 12.84 32.61 8.73
CA ASN A 124 13.39 33.63 9.61
C ASN A 124 13.35 33.24 11.10
N ASP A 125 12.57 32.20 11.45
CA ASP A 125 12.39 31.76 12.84
C ASP A 125 13.50 30.82 13.30
N PHE A 126 14.23 30.21 12.35
CA PHE A 126 15.24 29.19 12.63
C PHE A 126 16.57 29.51 11.97
N LYS A 127 17.64 29.58 12.76
CA LYS A 127 19.01 29.83 12.27
C LYS A 127 19.62 28.66 11.49
N TYR A 128 19.14 27.44 11.73
CA TYR A 128 19.69 26.21 11.16
C TYR A 128 18.59 25.29 10.66
N VAL A 129 18.89 24.54 9.60
CA VAL A 129 18.01 23.49 9.04
C VAL A 129 18.79 22.18 9.05
N MET A 130 18.18 21.12 9.59
CA MET A 130 18.70 19.76 9.42
C MET A 130 18.52 19.31 7.97
N LYS A 131 19.63 19.03 7.28
CA LYS A 131 19.60 18.35 5.99
C LYS A 131 19.47 16.85 6.23
N THR A 132 18.56 16.22 5.50
CA THR A 132 18.37 14.76 5.41
C THR A 132 18.99 14.22 4.14
#